data_AF-A0AA43RL89-F1
#
_entry.id   AF-A0AA43RL89-F1
#
_cell.length_a   1.000
_cell.length_b   1.000
_cell.length_c   1.000
_cell.angle_alpha   90.00
_cell.angle_beta   90.00
_cell.angle_gamma   90.00
#
_symmetry.space_group_name_H-M   'P 1'
#
loop_
_entity.id
_entity.type
_entity.pdbx_description
1 polymer ?
#
loop_
_entity_poly.entity_id
_entity_poly.type
_entity_poly.pdbx_seq_one_letter_code
_entity_poly.pdbx_strand_id
1 'polypeptide(L)'
;MLSDTARKLLMIMRHCSVHHGYMPSLEILETKSGRTPEKIRAGLQELAEDNYILWEFGKPLESAVVVEGWERTGDRPASVTWGLDGGHTSYWTDY
;
A
#
# COMPACT_ATOMS: atom_id res chain seq x y z
N MET A 1 -12.04 -4.41 5.92
CA MET A 1 -10.81 -3.69 6.34
C MET A 1 -9.64 -4.37 5.68
N LEU A 2 -8.77 -3.63 4.99
CA LEU A 2 -7.63 -4.20 4.27
C LEU A 2 -6.62 -4.84 5.22
N SER A 3 -6.14 -6.03 4.86
CA SER A 3 -5.00 -6.66 5.52
C SER A 3 -3.73 -5.80 5.38
N ASP A 4 -2.79 -5.94 6.32
CA ASP A 4 -1.49 -5.25 6.23
C ASP A 4 -0.76 -5.57 4.92
N THR A 5 -0.88 -6.81 4.45
CA THR A 5 -0.34 -7.25 3.16
C THR A 5 -0.98 -6.49 2.01
N ALA A 6 -2.31 -6.47 1.90
CA ALA A 6 -3.01 -5.77 0.83
C ALA A 6 -2.75 -4.26 0.86
N ARG A 7 -2.73 -3.63 2.04
CA ARG A 7 -2.40 -2.20 2.21
C ARG A 7 -1.00 -1.89 1.69
N LYS A 8 -0.02 -2.72 2.04
CA LYS A 8 1.37 -2.54 1.59
C LYS A 8 1.47 -2.72 0.07
N LEU A 9 0.77 -3.69 -0.51
CA LEU A 9 0.75 -3.91 -1.96
C LEU A 9 0.12 -2.71 -2.69
N LEU A 10 -1.03 -2.23 -2.22
CA LEU A 10 -1.70 -1.06 -2.78
C LEU A 10 -0.79 0.18 -2.78
N MET A 11 -0.08 0.40 -1.67
CA MET A 11 0.88 1.50 -1.54
C MET A 11 2.02 1.42 -2.54
N ILE A 12 2.60 0.23 -2.73
CA ILE A 12 3.69 0.00 -3.70
C ILE A 12 3.17 0.20 -5.12
N MET A 13 2.01 -0.39 -5.47
CA MET A 13 1.40 -0.28 -6.80
C MET A 13 1.08 1.16 -7.15
N ARG A 14 0.47 1.92 -6.22
CA ARG A 14 0.22 3.35 -6.40
C ARG A 14 1.52 4.13 -6.57
N HIS A 15 2.52 3.90 -5.72
CA HIS A 15 3.79 4.59 -5.80
C HIS A 15 4.48 4.35 -7.15
N CYS A 16 4.51 3.10 -7.62
CA CYS A 16 5.03 2.75 -8.93
C CYS A 16 4.23 3.39 -10.07
N SER A 17 2.91 3.33 -10.04
CA SER A 17 2.05 3.94 -11.05
C SER A 17 2.24 5.45 -11.14
N VAL A 18 2.31 6.15 -10.01
CA VAL A 18 2.46 7.62 -9.95
C VAL A 18 3.88 8.08 -10.31
N HIS A 19 4.92 7.43 -9.78
CA HIS A 19 6.30 7.90 -9.95
C HIS A 19 6.99 7.33 -11.19
N HIS A 20 6.65 6.11 -11.59
CA HIS A 20 7.33 5.41 -12.68
C HIS A 20 6.45 5.23 -13.92
N GLY A 21 5.13 5.44 -13.82
CA GLY A 21 4.21 5.33 -14.96
C GLY A 21 3.95 3.90 -15.42
N TYR A 22 4.41 2.89 -14.69
CA TYR A 22 4.15 1.47 -14.96
C TYR A 22 3.67 0.74 -13.70
N MET A 23 2.93 -0.35 -13.90
CA MET A 23 2.47 -1.21 -12.81
C MET A 23 3.55 -2.26 -12.48
N PRO A 24 3.91 -2.47 -11.20
CA PRO A 24 5.04 -3.32 -10.86
C PRO A 24 4.77 -4.78 -11.21
N SER A 25 5.79 -5.45 -11.77
CA SER A 25 5.79 -6.89 -12.01
C SER A 25 5.87 -7.67 -10.69
N LEU A 26 5.59 -8.98 -10.75
CA LEU A 26 5.57 -9.85 -9.56
C LEU A 26 6.89 -9.78 -8.77
N GLU A 27 8.03 -9.84 -9.45
CA GLU A 27 9.37 -9.83 -8.84
C GLU A 27 9.65 -8.53 -8.06
N ILE A 28 9.18 -7.39 -8.57
CA ILE A 28 9.32 -6.08 -7.92
C ILE A 28 8.48 -6.05 -6.65
N LEU A 29 7.26 -6.61 -6.71
CA LEU A 29 6.38 -6.70 -5.54
C LEU A 29 6.93 -7.68 -4.50
N GLU A 30 7.53 -8.79 -4.90
CA GLU A 30 8.23 -9.70 -3.99
C GLU A 30 9.37 -8.98 -3.26
N THR A 31 10.22 -8.27 -4.03
CA THR A 31 11.35 -7.51 -3.49
C THR A 31 10.91 -6.38 -2.55
N LYS A 32 9.92 -5.57 -2.95
CA LYS A 32 9.46 -4.41 -2.17
C LYS A 32 8.56 -4.79 -1.00
N SER A 33 7.72 -5.82 -1.15
CA SER A 33 6.83 -6.27 -0.07
C SER A 33 7.56 -7.15 0.93
N GLY A 34 8.57 -7.91 0.49
CA GLY A 34 9.26 -8.95 1.27
C GLY A 34 8.36 -10.16 1.54
N ARG A 35 7.32 -10.38 0.72
CA ARG A 35 6.34 -11.46 0.89
C ARG A 35 6.51 -12.51 -0.20
N THR A 36 6.11 -13.74 0.11
CA THR A 36 6.06 -14.83 -0.85
C THR A 36 5.02 -14.55 -1.93
N PRO A 37 5.19 -15.09 -3.15
CA PRO A 37 4.30 -14.81 -4.27
C PRO A 37 2.86 -15.26 -4.00
N GLU A 38 2.67 -16.31 -3.19
CA GLU A 38 1.36 -16.78 -2.73
C GLU A 38 0.62 -15.72 -1.90
N LYS A 39 1.32 -15.06 -0.96
CA LYS A 39 0.74 -14.00 -0.14
C LYS A 39 0.45 -12.75 -0.96
N ILE A 40 1.26 -12.47 -1.99
CA ILE A 40 1.03 -11.35 -2.90
C ILE A 40 -0.24 -11.59 -3.71
N ARG A 41 -0.42 -12.80 -4.26
CA ARG A 41 -1.64 -13.17 -5.01
C ARG A 41 -2.88 -13.10 -4.13
N ALA A 42 -2.82 -13.60 -2.89
CA ALA A 42 -3.91 -13.50 -1.94
C ALA A 42 -4.26 -12.04 -1.60
N GLY A 43 -3.25 -11.19 -1.39
CA GLY A 43 -3.47 -9.76 -1.15
C GLY A 43 -4.04 -9.02 -2.36
N LEU A 44 -3.62 -9.36 -3.58
CA LEU A 44 -4.18 -8.80 -4.81
C LEU A 44 -5.62 -9.22 -5.04
N GLN A 45 -5.96 -10.48 -4.70
CA GLN A 45 -7.33 -10.96 -4.74
C GLN A 45 -8.21 -10.14 -3.78
N GLU A 46 -7.78 -9.93 -2.54
CA GLU A 46 -8.48 -9.07 -1.57
C GLU A 46 -8.67 -7.64 -2.11
N LEU A 47 -7.64 -7.06 -2.74
CA LEU A 47 -7.73 -5.73 -3.36
C LEU A 47 -8.72 -5.67 -4.53
N ALA A 48 -8.80 -6.74 -5.32
CA ALA A 48 -9.75 -6.84 -6.43
C ALA A 48 -11.19 -7.01 -5.92
N GLU A 49 -11.39 -7.85 -4.90
CA GLU A 49 -12.70 -8.08 -4.27
C GLU A 49 -13.26 -6.81 -3.62
N ASP A 50 -12.43 -6.03 -2.93
CA ASP A 50 -12.85 -4.76 -2.29
C ASP A 50 -12.86 -3.57 -3.29
N ASN A 51 -12.61 -3.84 -4.59
CA ASN A 51 -12.64 -2.88 -5.70
C ASN A 51 -11.60 -1.73 -5.59
N TYR A 52 -10.42 -1.99 -5.01
CA TYR A 52 -9.29 -1.05 -5.05
C TYR A 52 -8.50 -1.13 -6.35
N ILE A 53 -8.42 -2.33 -6.94
CA ILE A 53 -7.73 -2.58 -8.20
C ILE A 53 -8.66 -3.33 -9.16
N LEU A 54 -8.52 -3.03 -10.45
CA LEU A 54 -9.06 -3.87 -11.52
C LEU A 54 -7.96 -4.80 -11.97
N TRP A 55 -8.06 -6.05 -11.54
CA TRP A 55 -7.15 -7.10 -11.95
C TRP A 55 -7.93 -8.38 -12.16
N GLU A 56 -7.78 -8.99 -13.33
CA GLU A 56 -8.36 -10.29 -13.64
C GLU A 56 -7.43 -11.40 -13.17
N PHE A 57 -7.98 -12.37 -12.43
CA PHE A 57 -7.22 -13.51 -11.96
C PHE A 57 -6.65 -14.29 -13.16
N GLY A 58 -5.32 -14.46 -13.18
CA GLY A 58 -4.60 -15.13 -14.26
C GLY A 58 -3.96 -14.19 -15.30
N LYS A 59 -4.23 -12.87 -15.25
CA LYS A 59 -3.49 -11.89 -16.04
C LYS A 59 -2.22 -11.42 -15.34
N PRO A 60 -1.19 -10.99 -16.11
CA PRO A 60 0.02 -10.43 -15.52
C PRO A 60 -0.34 -9.21 -14.66
N LEU A 61 0.37 -9.05 -13.54
CA LEU A 61 0.15 -7.93 -12.60
C LEU A 61 0.39 -6.56 -13.26
N GLU A 62 1.20 -6.52 -14.31
CA GLU A 62 1.46 -5.32 -15.10
C GLU A 62 0.21 -4.79 -15.80
N SER A 63 -0.80 -5.66 -16.03
CA SER A 63 -2.11 -5.28 -16.57
C SER A 63 -3.10 -4.84 -15.50
N ALA A 64 -2.77 -4.94 -14.22
CA ALA A 64 -3.63 -4.44 -13.17
C ALA A 64 -3.74 -2.91 -13.27
N VAL A 65 -4.90 -2.36 -12.91
CA VAL A 65 -5.13 -0.92 -12.86
C VAL A 65 -5.55 -0.55 -11.44
N VAL A 66 -4.85 0.40 -10.82
CA VAL A 66 -5.28 0.96 -9.53
C VAL A 66 -6.48 1.86 -9.77
N VAL A 67 -7.64 1.51 -9.20
CA VAL A 67 -8.85 2.35 -9.24
C VAL A 67 -8.85 3.32 -8.08
N GLU A 68 -8.53 2.84 -6.89
CA GLU A 68 -8.51 3.64 -5.67
C GLU A 68 -7.19 3.48 -4.94
N GLY A 69 -6.42 4.56 -4.89
CA GLY A 69 -5.07 4.55 -4.30
C GLY A 69 -5.02 4.71 -2.77
N TRP A 70 -6.17 4.77 -2.09
CA TRP A 70 -6.27 5.02 -0.66
C TRP A 70 -7.33 4.12 -0.05
N GLU A 71 -7.10 3.66 1.17
CA GLU A 71 -8.13 2.92 1.91
C GLU A 71 -9.39 3.76 2.06
N ARG A 72 -10.54 3.19 1.71
CA ARG A 72 -11.84 3.81 2.00
C ARG A 72 -11.93 3.92 3.51
N THR A 73 -11.74 5.14 4.00
CA THR A 73 -11.79 5.42 5.43
C THR A 73 -13.26 5.36 5.84
N GLY A 74 -13.76 4.16 6.08
CA GLY A 74 -14.99 3.96 6.84
C GLY A 74 -14.73 4.49 8.24
N ASP A 75 -15.27 5.68 8.52
CA ASP A 75 -15.38 6.34 9.82
C ASP A 75 -14.28 5.95 10.83
N ARG A 76 -13.10 6.53 10.65
CA ARG A 76 -12.19 6.67 11.78
C ARG A 76 -11.75 8.13 11.78
N PRO A 77 -12.17 8.95 12.77
CA PRO A 77 -11.62 10.29 12.87
C PRO A 77 -10.10 10.15 12.98
N ALA A 78 -9.41 10.83 12.08
CA ALA A 78 -7.97 10.92 12.07
C ALA A 78 -7.51 11.68 13.32
N SER A 79 -7.43 11.01 14.47
CA SER A 79 -6.58 11.45 15.56
C SER A 79 -5.25 10.73 15.43
N VAL A 80 -4.48 11.11 14.41
CA VAL A 80 -3.02 10.96 14.49
C VAL A 80 -2.56 12.09 15.40
N THR A 81 -2.65 11.88 16.71
CA THR A 81 -1.94 12.70 17.68
C THR A 81 -0.47 12.31 17.58
N TRP A 82 0.25 12.91 16.62
CA TRP A 82 1.70 13.01 16.75
C TRP A 82 1.95 13.69 18.09
N GLY A 83 2.59 12.96 19.02
CA GLY A 83 2.69 13.30 20.45
C GLY A 83 2.69 14.79 20.73
N LEU A 84 1.51 15.32 21.05
CA LEU A 84 1.33 16.63 21.68
C LEU A 84 1.36 16.44 23.20
N ASP A 85 2.24 15.57 23.68
CA ASP A 85 2.53 15.43 25.10
C ASP A 85 3.96 15.96 25.29
N GLY A 86 4.05 17.10 25.96
CA GLY A 86 5.21 17.99 25.98
C GLY A 86 6.47 17.35 26.54
N GLY A 87 7.29 16.79 25.66
CA GLY A 87 8.59 16.20 25.99
C GLY A 87 9.72 16.76 25.12
N HIS A 88 10.27 17.91 25.54
CA HIS A 88 11.67 18.28 25.37
C HIS A 88 12.30 18.13 23.96
N THR A 89 12.09 19.12 23.09
CA THR A 89 12.72 19.22 21.75
C THR A 89 14.19 19.67 21.78
N SER A 90 14.85 19.70 22.94
CA SER A 90 16.18 20.30 23.11
C SER A 90 17.35 19.43 22.61
N TYR A 91 17.11 18.25 22.03
CA TYR A 91 18.20 17.33 21.64
C TYR A 91 19.00 17.79 20.40
N TRP A 92 18.50 18.75 19.61
CA TRP A 92 19.07 19.09 18.30
C TRP A 92 19.67 20.51 18.21
N THR A 93 19.80 21.25 19.32
CA THR A 93 20.20 22.67 19.28
C THR A 93 21.45 23.00 20.09
N ASP A 94 22.14 22.01 20.66
CA ASP A 94 23.41 22.23 21.38
C ASP A 94 24.59 21.73 20.53
N TYR A 95 25.27 22.67 19.87
CA TYR A 95 26.58 22.54 19.21
C TYR A 95 27.36 23.84 19.35
#